data_AF-A0A2J8URE2-F1
#
_entry.id   AF-A0A2J8URE2-F1
#
_cell.length_a   1.000
_cell.length_b   1.000
_cell.length_c   1.000
_cell.angle_alpha   90.00
_cell.angle_beta   90.00
_cell.angle_gamma   90.00
#
_symmetry.space_group_name_H-M   'P 1'
#
loop_
_entity.id
_entity.type
_entity.pdbx_description
1 polymer ?
#
loop_
_entity_poly.entity_id
_entity_poly.type
_entity_poly.pdbx_seq_one_letter_code
_entity_poly.pdbx_strand_id
1 'polypeptide(L)' 'MKVVKKELVHDDEDIDWVQTEKHVFEQASSNPFLVGLHSCFQTTSRLFLVIEYVNGGDLMFHMQRQRKLPEEHA' A
#
# COMPACT_ATOMS: atom_id res chain seq x y z
N MET A 1 0.40 6.27 5.01
CA MET A 1 1.66 5.79 5.65
C MET A 1 1.42 4.43 6.27
N LYS A 2 2.24 3.43 5.92
CA LYS A 2 2.24 2.09 6.52
C LYS A 2 3.37 1.99 7.55
N VAL A 3 3.08 1.36 8.69
CA VAL A 3 4.05 1.15 9.78
C VAL A 3 4.10 -0.35 10.09
N VAL A 4 5.29 -0.94 9.98
CA VAL A 4 5.53 -2.34 10.33
C VAL A 4 6.39 -2.36 11.59
N LYS A 5 6.00 -3.15 12.58
CA LYS A 5 6.83 -3.37 13.76
C LYS A 5 7.87 -4.44 13.45
N LYS A 6 9.13 -4.17 13.72
CA LYS A 6 10.22 -5.13 13.50
C LYS A 6 10.08 -6.37 14.39
N GLU A 7 9.38 -6.25 15.52
CA GLU A 7 9.06 -7.40 16.37
C GLU A 7 8.16 -8.44 15.71
N LEU A 8 7.54 -8.14 14.56
CA LEU A 8 6.69 -9.06 13.78
C LEU A 8 7.40 -9.59 12.53
N VAL A 9 8.65 -9.20 12.30
CA VAL A 9 9.48 -9.63 11.17
C VAL A 9 10.52 -10.56 11.76
N HIS A 10 10.24 -11.87 11.73
CA HIS A 10 10.94 -12.85 12.56
C HIS A 10 11.98 -13.65 11.79
N ASP A 11 11.72 -13.93 10.52
CA ASP A 11 12.56 -14.77 9.67
C ASP A 11 12.91 -14.08 8.35
N ASP A 12 13.73 -14.76 7.55
CA ASP A 12 14.19 -14.26 6.25
C ASP A 12 13.03 -14.11 5.25
N GLU A 13 11.96 -14.92 5.39
CA GLU A 13 10.79 -14.85 4.53
C GLU A 13 9.99 -13.57 4.79
N ASP A 14 9.78 -13.20 6.06
CA ASP A 14 9.17 -11.93 6.45
C ASP A 14 9.98 -10.73 5.91
N ILE A 15 11.31 -10.81 5.99
CA ILE A 15 12.21 -9.77 5.47
C ILE A 15 12.05 -9.63 3.96
N ASP A 16 12.06 -10.75 3.24
CA ASP A 16 11.91 -10.79 1.80
C ASP A 16 10.55 -10.26 1.35
N TRP A 17 9.47 -10.54 2.09
CA TRP A 17 8.16 -9.96 1.82
C TRP A 17 8.14 -8.44 1.96
N VAL A 18 8.75 -7.90 3.01
CA VAL A 18 8.80 -6.45 3.21
C VAL A 18 9.66 -5.77 2.14
N GLN A 19 10.79 -6.37 1.75
CA GLN A 19 11.63 -5.85 0.67
C GLN A 19 10.91 -5.92 -0.68
N THR A 20 10.21 -7.02 -0.93
CA THR A 20 9.39 -7.20 -2.14
C THR A 20 8.29 -6.14 -2.19
N GLU A 21 7.57 -5.91 -1.09
CA GLU A 21 6.54 -4.88 -1.01
C GLU A 21 7.11 -3.48 -1.31
N LYS A 22 8.24 -3.13 -0.69
CA LYS A 22 8.94 -1.86 -0.97
C LYS A 22 9.27 -1.74 -2.46
N HIS A 23 9.85 -2.79 -3.06
CA HIS A 23 10.24 -2.80 -4.45
C HIS A 23 9.04 -2.61 -5.40
N VAL A 24 7.92 -3.30 -5.12
CA VAL A 24 6.68 -3.14 -5.89
C VAL A 24 6.17 -1.70 -5.84
N PHE A 25 6.15 -1.06 -4.68
CA PHE A 25 5.75 0.36 -4.59
C PHE A 25 6.70 1.30 -5.34
N GLU A 26 8.00 1.04 -5.33
CA GLU A 26 8.99 1.83 -6.10
C GLU A 26 8.72 1.73 -7.61
N GLN A 27 8.43 0.53 -8.13
CA GLN A 27 8.08 0.34 -9.54
C GLN A 27 6.72 0.97 -9.90
N ALA A 28 5.75 0.86 -9.00
CA ALA A 28 4.39 1.38 -9.18
C ALA A 28 4.32 2.91 -9.31
N SER A 29 5.32 3.63 -8.79
CA SER A 29 5.33 5.10 -8.73
C SER A 29 5.32 5.80 -10.11
N SER A 30 5.48 5.04 -11.20
CA SER A 30 5.35 5.53 -12.58
C SER A 30 3.95 5.35 -13.20
N ASN A 31 3.02 4.71 -12.48
CA ASN A 31 1.69 4.35 -12.99
C ASN A 31 0.58 5.13 -12.24
N PRO A 32 -0.31 5.86 -12.95
CA PRO A 32 -1.35 6.69 -12.32
C PRO A 32 -2.47 5.89 -11.62
N PHE A 33 -2.55 4.58 -11.80
CA PHE A 33 -3.56 3.71 -11.20
C PHE A 33 -3.04 2.87 -10.03
N LEU A 34 -1.74 3.00 -9.71
CA LEU A 34 -1.13 2.33 -8.57
C LEU A 34 -0.65 3.37 -7.56
N VAL A 35 -0.82 3.07 -6.27
CA VAL A 35 -0.33 3.95 -5.20
C VAL A 35 1.20 3.95 -5.21
N GLY A 36 1.80 5.13 -5.33
CA GLY A 36 3.25 5.30 -5.34
C GLY A 36 3.88 5.34 -3.95
N LEU A 37 5.21 5.16 -3.93
CA LEU A 37 6.05 5.38 -2.76
C LEU A 37 6.73 6.75 -2.85
N HIS A 38 6.52 7.57 -1.83
CA HIS A 38 7.28 8.81 -1.69
C HIS A 38 8.67 8.55 -1.08
N SER A 39 8.73 7.79 0.02
CA SER A 39 9.99 7.52 0.73
C SER A 39 9.84 6.36 1.73
N CYS A 40 10.96 5.74 2.11
CA CYS A 40 11.04 4.75 3.17
C CYS A 40 12.10 5.11 4.20
N PHE A 41 11.83 4.86 5.48
CA PHE A 41 12.81 5.00 6.56
C PHE A 41 12.49 4.03 7.69
N GLN A 42 13.40 3.94 8.66
CA GLN A 42 13.24 3.05 9.79
C GLN A 42 13.76 3.66 11.09
N THR A 43 13.25 3.14 12.19
CA THR A 43 13.76 3.38 13.55
C THR A 43 14.25 2.06 14.13
N THR A 44 14.71 2.05 15.38
CA THR A 44 15.15 0.81 16.06
C THR A 44 14.05 -0.26 16.08
N SER A 45 12.77 0.11 16.21
CA SER A 45 11.67 -0.85 16.39
C SER A 45 10.67 -0.92 15.23
N ARG A 46 10.73 0.00 14.25
CA ARG A 46 9.69 0.12 13.21
C ARG A 46 10.26 0.44 11.83
N LEU A 47 9.61 -0.09 10.81
CA LEU A 47 9.78 0.28 9.40
C LEU A 47 8.61 1.18 8.97
N PHE A 48 8.91 2.20 8.17
CA PHE A 48 7.93 3.18 7.70
C PHE A 48 7.96 3.26 6.17
N LEU A 49 6.80 3.05 5.56
CA LEU A 49 6.59 3.27 4.12
C LEU A 49 5.66 4.49 3.97
N VAL A 50 6.20 5.57 3.41
CA VAL A 50 5.45 6.79 3.10
C VAL A 50 4.88 6.64 1.69
N ILE A 51 3.63 6.23 1.64
CA ILE A 51 2.84 6.06 0.42
C ILE A 51 1.90 7.24 0.20
N GLU A 52 1.48 7.44 -1.04
CA GLU A 52 0.50 8.46 -1.41
C GLU A 52 -0.82 8.28 -0.67
N TYR A 53 -1.49 9.41 -0.40
CA TYR A 53 -2.84 9.41 0.15
C TYR A 53 -3.84 9.53 -0.99
N VAL A 54 -4.80 8.60 -1.04
CA VAL A 54 -5.89 8.60 -2.01
C VAL A 54 -7.20 8.77 -1.28
N ASN A 55 -7.94 9.82 -1.62
CA ASN A 55 -9.30 10.07 -1.14
C ASN A 55 -10.33 9.40 -2.06
N GLY A 56 -11.56 9.23 -1.56
CA GLY A 56 -12.68 8.68 -2.34
C GLY A 56 -13.30 7.41 -1.76
N GLY A 57 -12.54 6.67 -0.96
CA GLY A 57 -12.94 5.36 -0.43
C GLY A 57 -12.46 4.23 -1.33
N ASP A 58 -12.62 2.99 -0.88
CA ASP A 58 -12.35 1.81 -1.69
C ASP A 58 -13.56 1.41 -2.54
N LEU A 59 -13.38 0.45 -3.44
CA LEU A 59 -14.47 -0.04 -4.28
C LEU A 59 -15.65 -0.59 -3.46
N MET A 60 -15.38 -1.19 -2.30
CA MET A 60 -16.41 -1.74 -1.43
C MET A 60 -17.31 -0.65 -0.83
N PHE A 61 -16.73 0.50 -0.45
CA PHE A 61 -17.46 1.68 -0.02
C PHE A 61 -18.48 2.13 -1.08
N HIS A 62 -18.10 2.14 -2.36
CA HIS A 62 -19.01 2.47 -3.45
C HIS A 62 -20.07 1.38 -3.68
N MET A 63 -19.69 0.10 -3.65
CA MET A 63 -20.61 -1.03 -3.77
C MET A 63 -21.69 -1.02 -2.70
N GLN A 64 -21.33 -0.78 -1.44
CA GLN A 64 -22.30 -0.77 -0.33
C GLN A 64 -23.34 0.36 -0.47
N ARG A 65 -22.95 1.50 -1.06
CA ARG A 65 -23.85 2.64 -1.26
C ARG A 65 -24.74 2.51 -2.48
N GLN A 66 -24.23 1.94 -3.57
CA GLN A 66 -24.92 1.91 -4.87
C GLN A 66 -25.50 0.53 -5.21
N ARG A 67 -25.15 -0.52 -4.46
CA ARG A 67 -25.42 -1.96 -4.70
C ARG A 67 -24.78 -2.52 -5.97
N LYS A 68 -24.76 -1.75 -7.06
CA LYS A 68 -24.12 -2.07 -8.34
C LYS A 68 -23.62 -0.76 -8.98
N LEU A 69 -22.44 -0.79 -9.59
CA LEU A 69 -21.97 0.33 -10.42
C LEU A 69 -22.67 0.29 -11.80
N PRO A 70 -23.03 1.46 -12.35
CA PRO A 70 -23.46 1.58 -13.74
C PRO A 70 -22.46 0.94 -14.72
N GLU A 71 -22.96 0.34 -15.81
CA GLU A 71 -22.12 -0.28 -16.85
C GLU A 71 -21.24 0.74 -17.58
N GLU A 72 -21.67 2.00 -17.65
CA GLU A 72 -20.88 3.12 -18.17
C GLU A 72 -19.61 3.41 -17.36
N HIS A 73 -19.46 2.87 -16.13
CA HIS A 73 -18.26 3.00 -15.30
C HIS A 73 -17.32 1.78 -15.40
N ALA A 74 -17.64 0.79 -16.23
CA ALA A 74 -16.82 -0.40 -16.45
C ALA A 74 -15.66 -0.16 -17.43
#